data_AF-D9CI74-F1
#
_entry.id   AF-D9CI74-F1
#
_cell.length_a   1.000
_cell.length_b   1.000
_cell.length_c   1.000
_cell.angle_alpha   90.00
_cell.angle_beta   90.00
_cell.angle_gamma   90.00
#
_symmetry.space_group_name_H-M   'P 1'
#
loop_
_entity.id
_entity.type
_entity.pdbx_description
1 polymer ?
#
loop_
_entity_poly.entity_id
_entity_poly.type
_entity_poly.pdbx_seq_one_letter_code
_entity_poly.pdbx_strand_id
1 'polypeptide(L)' 'RWQWNATVGPLVSRPGRQGDWGYVNTDGIGLLEYLEFCEDLGLEGIMAVWDGYSLGGGGSSVPENQLGPYIQQAIDQ' A
#
# COMPACT_ATOMS: atom_id res chain seq x y z
N ARG A 1 2.50 5.46 5.28
CA ARG A 1 1.39 4.78 4.56
C ARG A 1 1.96 3.73 3.61
N TRP A 2 1.14 2.75 3.23
CA TRP A 2 1.47 1.79 2.17
C TRP A 2 1.23 2.39 0.77
N GLN A 3 1.99 1.94 -0.22
CA GLN A 3 1.97 2.41 -1.61
C GLN A 3 2.13 1.22 -2.55
N TRP A 4 1.06 0.84 -3.27
CA TRP A 4 1.07 -0.36 -4.11
C TRP A 4 2.23 -0.38 -5.11
N ASN A 5 2.48 0.76 -5.76
CA ASN A 5 3.50 0.90 -6.80
C ASN A 5 4.94 0.82 -6.26
N ALA A 6 5.16 1.03 -4.96
CA ALA A 6 6.46 0.81 -4.31
C ALA A 6 6.70 -0.66 -3.95
N THR A 7 5.68 -1.51 -4.11
CA THR A 7 5.73 -2.94 -3.76
C THR A 7 5.82 -3.86 -4.96
N VAL A 8 5.84 -3.33 -6.18
CA VAL A 8 5.87 -4.12 -7.43
C VAL A 8 7.16 -3.89 -8.21
N GLY A 9 7.43 -4.74 -9.20
CA GLY A 9 8.67 -4.72 -9.96
C GLY A 9 9.86 -5.38 -9.22
N PRO A 10 11.09 -5.23 -9.73
CA PRO A 10 12.28 -5.86 -9.16
C PRO A 10 12.54 -5.44 -7.71
N LEU A 11 12.95 -6.39 -6.85
CA LEU A 11 13.22 -6.12 -5.42
C LEU A 11 14.23 -4.97 -5.20
N VAL A 12 15.23 -4.84 -6.06
CA VAL A 12 16.24 -3.76 -6.00
C VAL A 12 15.66 -2.35 -6.18
N SER A 13 14.46 -2.26 -6.76
CA SER A 13 13.72 -1.01 -6.95
C SER A 13 12.66 -0.77 -5.87
N ARG A 14 12.44 -1.73 -4.95
CA ARG A 14 11.47 -1.61 -3.85
C ARG A 14 12.17 -0.97 -2.64
N PRO A 15 11.80 0.26 -2.25
CA PRO A 15 12.50 0.97 -1.17
C PRO A 15 12.14 0.43 0.23
N GLY A 16 11.06 -0.34 0.34
CA GLY A 16 10.44 -0.67 1.62
C GLY A 16 9.87 0.56 2.33
N ARG A 17 9.44 0.37 3.58
CA ARG A 17 8.85 1.42 4.42
C ARG A 17 8.93 1.06 5.90
N GLN A 18 8.89 2.06 6.77
CA GLN A 18 8.58 1.81 8.17
C GLN A 18 7.11 1.37 8.28
N GLY A 19 6.89 0.22 8.92
CA GLY A 19 5.56 -0.29 9.24
C GLY A 19 4.99 0.30 10.52
N ASP A 20 3.71 0.07 10.74
CA ASP A 20 2.97 0.60 11.90
C ASP A 20 3.16 -0.26 13.17
N TRP A 21 3.98 -1.32 13.09
CA TRP A 21 4.26 -2.28 14.17
C TRP A 21 5.71 -2.23 14.67
N GLY A 22 6.39 -1.09 14.51
CA GLY A 22 7.71 -0.85 15.11
C GLY A 22 8.89 -1.44 14.33
N TYR A 23 8.69 -1.96 13.12
CA TYR A 23 9.76 -2.49 12.27
C TYR A 23 9.59 -2.11 10.79
N VAL A 24 10.68 -2.23 10.04
CA VAL A 24 10.73 -1.96 8.59
C VAL A 24 10.08 -3.12 7.83
N ASN A 25 9.21 -2.80 6.89
CA ASN A 25 8.68 -3.71 5.89
C ASN A 25 9.54 -3.55 4.64
N THR A 26 10.06 -4.65 4.09
CA THR A 26 10.83 -4.62 2.85
C THR A 26 9.94 -4.42 1.62
N ASP A 27 8.63 -4.65 1.77
CA ASP A 27 7.65 -4.73 0.69
C ASP A 27 8.03 -5.78 -0.39
N GLY A 28 8.78 -6.82 0.02
CA GLY A 28 9.08 -7.99 -0.81
C GLY A 28 7.87 -8.92 -1.02
N ILE A 29 6.90 -8.90 -0.10
CA ILE A 29 5.54 -9.36 -0.35
C ILE A 29 4.69 -8.12 -0.70
N GLY A 30 4.56 -7.88 -1.99
CA GLY A 30 3.83 -6.75 -2.56
C GLY A 30 2.50 -7.15 -3.16
N LEU A 31 1.89 -6.22 -3.89
CA LEU A 31 0.56 -6.43 -4.47
C LEU A 31 0.50 -7.66 -5.37
N LEU A 32 1.47 -7.86 -6.26
CA LEU A 32 1.48 -8.99 -7.18
C LEU A 32 1.54 -10.33 -6.43
N GLU A 33 2.44 -10.43 -5.44
CA GLU A 33 2.60 -11.67 -4.68
C GLU A 33 1.33 -12.03 -3.88
N TYR A 34 0.57 -11.04 -3.39
CA TYR A 34 -0.73 -11.28 -2.77
C TYR A 34 -1.80 -11.74 -3.77
N LEU A 35 -1.83 -11.18 -4.98
CA LEU A 35 -2.78 -11.59 -6.03
C LEU A 35 -2.51 -13.01 -6.51
N GLU A 36 -1.24 -13.35 -6.74
CA GLU A 36 -0.81 -14.72 -7.08
C GLU A 36 -1.19 -15.71 -5.97
N PHE A 37 -0.97 -15.35 -4.70
CA PHE A 37 -1.37 -16.18 -3.56
C PHE A 37 -2.89 -16.40 -3.49
N CYS A 38 -3.69 -15.37 -3.78
CA CYS A 38 -5.14 -15.51 -3.88
C CYS A 38 -5.54 -16.43 -5.04
N GLU A 39 -4.91 -16.29 -6.21
CA GLU A 39 -5.17 -17.14 -7.38
C GLU A 39 -4.83 -18.61 -7.10
N ASP A 40 -3.64 -18.89 -6.57
CA ASP A 40 -3.15 -20.23 -6.26
C ASP A 40 -4.05 -21.00 -5.29
N LEU A 41 -4.72 -20.28 -4.39
CA LEU A 41 -5.60 -20.84 -3.37
C LEU A 41 -7.10 -20.71 -3.70
N GLY A 42 -7.47 -20.09 -4.82
CA GLY A 42 -8.85 -19.82 -5.18
C GLY A 42 -9.59 -18.89 -4.20
N LEU A 43 -8.87 -17.93 -3.62
CA LEU A 43 -9.41 -16.95 -2.67
C LEU A 43 -9.88 -15.68 -3.40
N GLU A 44 -10.91 -15.05 -2.85
CA GLU A 44 -11.29 -13.69 -3.24
C GLU A 44 -10.53 -12.66 -2.42
N GLY A 45 -9.82 -11.76 -3.09
CA GLY A 45 -9.10 -10.66 -2.45
C GLY A 45 -10.01 -9.48 -2.13
N ILE A 46 -10.17 -9.14 -0.85
CA ILE A 46 -10.80 -7.89 -0.42
C ILE A 46 -9.71 -6.84 -0.23
N MET A 47 -9.48 -6.04 -1.27
CA MET A 47 -8.36 -5.11 -1.34
C MET A 47 -8.70 -3.75 -0.72
N ALA A 48 -7.86 -3.29 0.22
CA ALA A 48 -7.94 -1.94 0.76
C ALA A 48 -7.15 -0.95 -0.11
N VAL A 49 -7.63 0.30 -0.14
CA VAL A 49 -6.91 1.46 -0.67
C VAL A 49 -6.66 2.45 0.46
N TRP A 50 -5.59 3.23 0.34
CA TRP A 50 -5.32 4.28 1.34
C TRP A 50 -6.25 5.47 1.12
N ASP A 51 -6.91 5.93 2.18
CA ASP A 51 -8.11 6.77 2.13
C ASP A 51 -7.89 8.23 2.59
N GLY A 52 -6.63 8.66 2.74
CA GLY A 52 -6.33 10.02 3.20
C GLY A 52 -5.93 10.13 4.67
N TYR A 53 -6.00 9.05 5.46
CA TYR A 53 -5.68 9.08 6.90
C TYR A 53 -4.40 8.32 7.27
N SER A 54 -3.63 8.82 8.25
CA SER A 54 -2.44 8.15 8.79
C SER A 54 -2.37 8.24 10.31
N LEU A 55 -1.87 7.18 10.96
CA LEU A 55 -1.89 7.00 12.42
C LEU A 55 -0.80 7.78 13.19
N GLY A 56 0.19 8.36 12.49
CA GLY A 56 1.31 9.05 13.13
C GLY A 56 0.90 10.31 13.89
N GLY A 57 1.53 10.57 15.06
CA GLY A 57 1.42 11.85 15.77
C GLY A 57 0.04 12.22 16.31
N GLY A 58 -0.82 11.24 16.60
CA GLY A 58 -2.22 11.48 17.02
C GLY A 58 -3.24 11.40 15.88
N GLY A 59 -2.80 11.01 14.67
CA GLY A 59 -3.66 10.89 13.52
C GLY A 59 -3.65 12.15 12.66
N SER A 60 -3.61 11.98 11.34
CA SER A 60 -3.68 13.10 10.40
C SER A 60 -4.48 12.71 9.16
N SER A 61 -5.42 13.59 8.78
CA SER A 61 -6.19 13.50 7.54
C SER A 61 -5.64 14.49 6.52
N VAL A 62 -5.50 14.06 5.27
CA VAL A 62 -5.20 14.94 4.15
C VAL A 62 -6.39 15.89 3.91
N PRO A 63 -6.17 17.21 3.72
CA PRO A 63 -7.24 18.14 3.35
C PRO A 63 -7.93 17.73 2.06
N GLU A 64 -9.25 17.95 1.96
CA GLU A 64 -10.06 17.54 0.81
C GLU A 64 -9.48 18.02 -0.54
N ASN A 65 -9.03 19.27 -0.60
CA ASN A 65 -8.44 19.87 -1.80
C ASN A 65 -7.06 19.30 -2.20
N GLN A 66 -6.50 18.40 -1.38
CA GLN A 66 -5.23 17.71 -1.62
C GLN A 66 -5.41 16.20 -1.87
N LEU A 67 -6.65 15.69 -1.86
CA LEU A 67 -6.92 14.25 -2.06
C LEU A 67 -6.65 13.75 -3.48
N GLY A 68 -6.69 14.64 -4.48
CA GLY A 68 -6.63 14.29 -5.90
C GLY A 68 -5.54 13.27 -6.28
N PRO A 69 -4.26 13.49 -5.92
CA PRO A 69 -3.19 12.54 -6.23
C PRO A 69 -3.36 11.16 -5.58
N TYR A 70 -3.96 11.09 -4.38
CA TYR A 70 -4.16 9.83 -3.67
C TYR A 70 -5.35 9.04 -4.22
N ILE A 71 -6.40 9.75 -4.66
CA ILE A 71 -7.51 9.14 -5.41
C ILE A 71 -6.98 8.53 -6.69
N GLN A 72 -6.15 9.24 -7.46
CA GLN A 72 -5.56 8.69 -8.67
C GLN A 72 -4.68 7.46 -8.37
N GLN A 73 -3.85 7.52 -7.32
CA GLN A 73 -3.04 6.36 -6.94
C GLN A 73 -3.89 5.12 -6.58
N ALA A 74 -5.08 5.31 -6.00
CA ALA A 74 -6.01 4.23 -5.71
C ALA A 74 -6.71 3.69 -6.98
N ILE A 75 -6.94 4.54 -7.98
CA ILE A 75 -7.44 4.11 -9.30
C ILE A 75 -6.37 3.30 -10.06
N ASP A 76 -5.10 3.68 -9.92
CA ASP A 76 -3.99 3.02 -10.61
C ASP A 76 -3.64 1.64 -10.01
N GLN A 77 -4.13 1.33 -8.80
CA GLN A 77 -3.89 0.08 -8.07
C GLN A 77 -4.63 -1.11 -8.69
#